data_AF-T0NII5-F1
#
_entry.id   AF-T0NII5-F1
#
_cell.length_a   1.000
_cell.length_b   1.000
_cell.length_c   1.000
_cell.angle_alpha   90.00
_cell.angle_beta   90.00
_cell.angle_gamma   90.00
#
_symmetry.space_group_name_H-M   'P 1'
#
loop_
_entity.id
_entity.type
_entity.pdbx_description
1 polymer ?
#
loop_
_entity_poly.entity_id
_entity_poly.type
_entity_poly.pdbx_seq_one_letter_code
_entity_poly.pdbx_strand_id
1 'polypeptide(L)'
;MTKHNIYTMSVAKVYPLLVAKAEKKGRTKAEVDEIICWLTGYSQEELDAELEKQTDYETFFAEAPMLNPSRTLIKGVVCGVRVEDMEESRLKFKV
;
A
#
# COMPACT_ATOMS: atom_id res chain seq x y z
N MET A 1 -14.37 -18.92 2.08
CA MET A 1 -13.52 -18.03 2.91
C MET A 1 -13.99 -16.61 2.71
N THR A 2 -14.34 -15.90 3.76
CA THR A 2 -14.81 -14.50 3.70
C THR A 2 -13.66 -13.62 3.26
N LYS A 3 -13.67 -13.14 2.00
CA LYS A 3 -12.74 -12.09 1.55
C LYS A 3 -12.90 -10.90 2.48
N HIS A 4 -11.82 -10.48 3.15
CA HIS A 4 -11.88 -9.29 3.98
C HIS A 4 -12.09 -8.06 3.08
N ASN A 5 -13.09 -7.24 3.40
CA ASN A 5 -13.54 -6.08 2.62
C ASN A 5 -12.44 -5.07 2.23
N ILE A 6 -11.29 -5.11 2.91
CA ILE A 6 -10.14 -4.26 2.61
C ILE A 6 -9.51 -4.62 1.26
N TYR A 7 -9.53 -5.89 0.85
CA TYR A 7 -8.96 -6.32 -0.44
C TYR A 7 -9.71 -5.74 -1.64
N THR A 8 -11.01 -5.46 -1.47
CA THR A 8 -11.89 -4.90 -2.51
C THR A 8 -12.08 -3.40 -2.39
N MET A 9 -11.41 -2.74 -1.42
CA MET A 9 -11.47 -1.29 -1.31
C MET A 9 -10.61 -0.65 -2.38
N SER A 10 -11.15 0.40 -3.01
CA SER A 10 -10.40 1.19 -3.97
C SER A 10 -9.24 1.91 -3.31
N VAL A 11 -8.03 1.77 -3.86
CA VAL A 11 -6.82 2.45 -3.40
C VAL A 11 -7.02 3.97 -3.45
N ALA A 12 -7.70 4.48 -4.48
CA ALA A 12 -8.03 5.89 -4.63
C ALA A 12 -8.86 6.48 -3.47
N LYS A 13 -9.69 5.66 -2.82
CA LYS A 13 -10.48 6.11 -1.66
C LYS A 13 -9.66 6.15 -0.37
N VAL A 14 -8.66 5.28 -0.26
CA VAL A 14 -7.84 5.16 0.95
C VAL A 14 -6.60 6.06 0.88
N TYR A 15 -6.04 6.27 -0.30
CA TYR A 15 -4.84 7.07 -0.52
C TYR A 15 -4.90 8.48 0.10
N PRO A 16 -5.98 9.28 -0.04
CA PRO A 16 -6.06 10.59 0.63
C PRO A 16 -5.98 10.49 2.17
N LEU A 17 -6.48 9.39 2.74
CA LEU A 17 -6.39 9.14 4.19
C LEU A 17 -4.96 8.81 4.61
N LEU A 18 -4.18 8.16 3.75
CA LEU A 18 -2.76 7.88 4.00
C LEU A 18 -1.96 9.17 4.01
N VAL A 19 -2.17 10.02 3.00
CA VAL A 19 -1.54 11.35 2.91
C VAL A 19 -1.88 12.18 4.14
N ALA A 20 -3.16 12.31 4.49
CA ALA A 20 -3.58 13.07 5.67
C ALA A 20 -3.01 12.52 6.98
N LYS A 21 -2.85 11.19 7.10
CA LYS A 21 -2.21 10.55 8.27
C LYS A 21 -0.72 10.84 8.33
N ALA A 22 -0.03 10.92 7.19
CA ALA A 22 1.38 11.32 7.10
C ALA A 22 1.55 12.81 7.45
N GLU A 23 0.72 13.68 6.90
CA GLU A 23 0.72 15.13 7.16
C GLU A 23 0.52 15.45 8.65
N LYS A 24 -0.41 14.74 9.31
CA LYS A 24 -0.60 14.83 10.77
C LYS A 24 0.66 14.48 11.58
N LYS A 25 1.63 13.79 10.98
CA LYS A 25 2.91 13.41 11.56
C LYS A 25 4.08 14.25 11.01
N GLY A 26 3.80 15.37 10.34
CA GLY A 26 4.81 16.26 9.76
C GLY A 26 5.50 15.68 8.53
N ARG A 27 4.86 14.74 7.83
CA ARG A 27 5.34 14.15 6.58
C ARG A 27 4.57 14.72 5.39
N THR A 28 5.06 14.47 4.19
CA THR A 28 4.52 15.04 2.95
C THR A 28 3.86 13.99 2.07
N LYS A 29 2.98 14.43 1.16
CA LYS A 29 2.46 13.57 0.08
C LYS A 29 3.59 12.93 -0.73
N ALA A 30 4.63 13.68 -1.06
CA ALA A 30 5.77 13.18 -1.84
C ALA A 30 6.49 12.01 -1.14
N GLU A 31 6.65 12.07 0.20
CA GLU A 31 7.20 10.93 0.96
C GLU A 31 6.27 9.70 0.91
N VAL A 32 4.94 9.91 0.92
CA VAL A 32 3.99 8.80 0.78
C VAL A 32 4.10 8.16 -0.60
N ASP A 33 4.17 8.99 -1.65
CA ASP A 33 4.31 8.52 -3.03
C ASP A 33 5.63 7.77 -3.22
N GLU A 34 6.72 8.32 -2.72
CA GLU A 34 8.05 7.67 -2.76
C GLU A 34 8.01 6.28 -2.11
N ILE A 35 7.37 6.14 -0.94
CA ILE A 35 7.25 4.86 -0.26
C ILE A 35 6.39 3.87 -1.07
N ILE A 36 5.30 4.32 -1.66
CA ILE A 36 4.43 3.47 -2.48
C ILE A 36 5.17 3.00 -3.73
N CYS A 37 5.77 3.93 -4.47
CA CYS A 37 6.58 3.64 -5.65
C CYS A 37 7.77 2.74 -5.32
N TRP A 38 8.47 2.99 -4.21
CA TRP A 38 9.55 2.11 -3.74
C TRP A 38 9.06 0.70 -3.44
N LEU A 39 7.84 0.54 -2.90
CA LEU A 39 7.27 -0.75 -2.53
C LEU A 39 6.78 -1.55 -3.72
N THR A 40 6.10 -0.91 -4.67
CA THR A 40 5.42 -1.56 -5.81
C THR A 40 6.21 -1.57 -7.10
N GLY A 41 7.20 -0.69 -7.22
CA GLY A 41 7.93 -0.46 -8.47
C GLY A 41 7.18 0.43 -9.46
N TYR A 42 6.05 1.03 -9.07
CA TYR A 42 5.39 2.04 -9.90
C TYR A 42 6.25 3.30 -10.00
N SER A 43 6.23 3.92 -11.18
CA SER A 43 6.57 5.33 -11.35
C SER A 43 5.46 6.24 -10.82
N GLN A 44 5.75 7.52 -10.65
CA GLN A 44 4.74 8.50 -10.22
C GLN A 44 3.55 8.56 -11.19
N GLU A 45 3.82 8.52 -12.49
CA GLU A 45 2.78 8.57 -13.53
C GLU A 45 1.87 7.33 -13.48
N GLU A 46 2.45 6.15 -13.23
CA GLU A 46 1.68 4.91 -13.08
C GLU A 46 0.86 4.90 -11.79
N LEU A 47 1.42 5.39 -10.68
CA LEU A 47 0.69 5.53 -9.43
C LEU A 47 -0.52 6.47 -9.60
N ASP A 48 -0.32 7.62 -10.23
CA ASP A 48 -1.41 8.57 -10.48
C ASP A 48 -2.49 7.95 -11.39
N ALA A 49 -2.08 7.22 -12.44
CA ALA A 49 -3.01 6.51 -13.31
C ALA A 49 -3.82 5.42 -12.58
N GLU A 50 -3.21 4.66 -11.66
CA GLU A 50 -3.90 3.68 -10.84
C GLU A 50 -4.91 4.32 -9.87
N LEU A 51 -4.56 5.49 -9.30
CA LEU A 51 -5.47 6.28 -8.47
C LEU A 51 -6.67 6.81 -9.28
N GLU A 52 -6.49 7.19 -10.54
CA GLU A 52 -7.60 7.58 -11.42
C GLU A 52 -8.50 6.41 -11.81
N LYS A 53 -7.93 5.23 -12.05
CA LYS A 53 -8.68 4.00 -12.38
C LYS A 53 -9.51 3.44 -11.20
N GLN A 54 -9.24 3.90 -9.98
CA GLN A 54 -9.89 3.43 -8.76
C GLN A 54 -9.72 1.93 -8.50
N THR A 55 -8.59 1.34 -8.89
CA THR A 55 -8.31 -0.09 -8.69
C THR A 55 -8.39 -0.49 -7.21
N ASP A 56 -8.81 -1.74 -6.95
CA ASP A 56 -8.84 -2.28 -5.61
C ASP A 56 -7.44 -2.73 -5.14
N TYR A 57 -7.27 -2.88 -3.83
CA TYR A 57 -5.99 -3.27 -3.23
C TYR A 57 -5.44 -4.60 -3.74
N GLU A 58 -6.30 -5.59 -3.99
CA GLU A 58 -5.85 -6.89 -4.50
C GLU A 58 -5.25 -6.74 -5.89
N THR A 59 -5.94 -6.01 -6.77
CA THR A 59 -5.52 -5.73 -8.15
C THR A 59 -4.29 -4.83 -8.18
N PHE A 60 -4.27 -3.75 -7.40
CA PHE A 60 -3.16 -2.80 -7.34
C PHE A 60 -1.82 -3.46 -6.99
N PHE A 61 -1.83 -4.41 -6.04
CA PHE A 61 -0.61 -5.14 -5.68
C PHE A 61 -0.32 -6.32 -6.62
N ALA A 62 -1.34 -6.89 -7.27
CA ALA A 62 -1.15 -7.96 -8.26
C ALA A 62 -0.57 -7.43 -9.59
N GLU A 63 -0.93 -6.21 -9.98
CA GLU A 63 -0.45 -5.52 -11.18
C GLU A 63 0.81 -4.67 -10.93
N ALA A 64 1.32 -4.65 -9.69
CA ALA A 64 2.54 -3.95 -9.34
C ALA A 64 3.73 -4.46 -10.18
N PRO A 65 4.46 -3.59 -10.90
CA PRO A 65 5.51 -4.01 -11.85
C PRO A 65 6.60 -4.86 -11.21
N MET A 66 7.06 -4.45 -10.01
CA MET A 66 8.08 -5.17 -9.28
C MET A 66 8.01 -4.84 -7.80
N LEU A 67 7.43 -5.75 -7.02
CA LEU A 67 7.46 -5.63 -5.57
C LEU A 67 8.92 -5.63 -5.07
N ASN A 68 9.25 -4.67 -4.22
CA ASN A 68 10.62 -4.54 -3.72
C ASN A 68 11.03 -5.74 -2.86
N PRO A 69 12.12 -6.46 -3.18
CA PRO A 69 12.57 -7.60 -2.38
C PRO A 69 12.88 -7.23 -0.92
N SER A 70 13.35 -5.99 -0.70
CA SER A 70 13.67 -5.46 0.62
C SER A 70 12.44 -5.24 1.50
N ARG A 71 11.21 -5.31 0.95
CA ARG A 71 9.97 -5.24 1.74
C ARG A 71 9.89 -6.33 2.81
N THR A 72 10.58 -7.45 2.60
CA THR A 72 10.70 -8.56 3.57
C THR A 72 11.47 -8.17 4.84
N LEU A 73 12.24 -7.08 4.79
CA LEU A 73 12.97 -6.53 5.92
C LEU A 73 12.11 -5.62 6.80
N ILE A 74 10.91 -5.24 6.35
CA ILE A 74 9.96 -4.44 7.14
C ILE A 74 9.42 -5.32 8.27
N LYS A 75 9.71 -4.94 9.51
CA LYS A 75 9.36 -5.66 10.74
C LYS A 75 8.66 -4.74 11.73
N GLY A 76 7.90 -5.32 12.66
CA GLY A 76 7.25 -4.59 13.74
C GLY A 76 5.75 -4.86 13.83
N VAL A 77 5.07 -4.02 14.61
CA VAL A 77 3.61 -4.12 14.81
C VAL A 77 2.93 -2.98 14.08
N VAL A 78 1.98 -3.32 13.21
CA VAL A 78 1.10 -2.37 12.54
C VAL A 78 -0.34 -2.81 12.79
N CYS A 79 -1.20 -1.89 13.23
CA CYS A 79 -2.61 -2.17 13.54
C CYS A 79 -2.81 -3.37 14.50
N GLY A 80 -1.90 -3.55 15.46
CA GLY A 80 -1.92 -4.65 16.43
C GLY A 80 -1.44 -6.00 15.89
N VAL A 81 -0.98 -6.08 14.65
CA VAL A 81 -0.51 -7.30 13.98
C VAL A 81 1.00 -7.21 13.72
N ARG A 82 1.72 -8.31 13.98
CA ARG A 82 3.14 -8.48 13.66
C ARG A 82 3.29 -8.73 12.16
N VAL A 83 3.92 -7.81 11.43
CA VAL A 83 3.92 -7.86 9.94
C VAL A 83 4.84 -8.95 9.38
N GLU A 84 5.92 -9.28 10.08
CA GLU A 84 6.85 -10.34 9.67
C GLU A 84 6.27 -11.75 9.81
N ASP A 85 5.30 -11.95 10.71
CA ASP A 85 4.62 -13.22 10.93
C ASP A 85 3.46 -13.45 9.93
N MET A 86 3.15 -12.46 9.10
CA MET A 86 2.08 -12.57 8.09
C MET A 86 2.56 -13.39 6.89
N GLU A 87 1.72 -14.35 6.48
CA GLU A 87 1.94 -15.12 5.26
C GLU A 87 1.97 -14.23 4.01
N GLU A 88 2.83 -14.56 3.07
CA GLU A 88 3.07 -13.76 1.85
C GLU A 88 1.87 -13.68 0.92
N SER A 89 0.97 -14.67 1.00
CA SER A 89 -0.32 -14.71 0.28
C SER A 89 -1.35 -13.69 0.77
N ARG A 90 -1.07 -13.03 1.91
CA ARG A 90 -1.91 -11.96 2.48
C ARG A 90 -1.15 -10.66 2.34
N LEU A 91 -1.78 -9.58 1.84
CA LEU A 91 -1.18 -8.25 1.91
C LEU A 91 -0.65 -8.01 3.33
N LYS A 92 0.66 -7.93 3.47
CA LYS A 92 1.34 -7.66 4.76
C LYS A 92 1.08 -6.23 5.25
N PHE A 93 0.61 -5.35 4.36
CA PHE A 93 0.39 -3.93 4.61
C PHE A 93 -1.10 -3.66 4.86
N LYS A 94 -1.55 -3.95 6.08
CA LYS A 94 -2.88 -3.52 6.54
C LYS A 94 -2.76 -2.10 7.08
N VAL A 95 -3.03 -1.10 6.23
CA VAL A 95 -2.80 0.32 6.51
C VAL A 95 -3.87 0.95 7.42
#